data_AF-A0A8C6GKT7-F1
#
_entry.id   AF-A0A8C6GKT7-F1
#
_cell.length_a   1.000
_cell.length_b   1.000
_cell.length_c   1.000
_cell.angle_alpha   90.00
_cell.angle_beta   90.00
_cell.angle_gamma   90.00
#
_symmetry.space_group_name_H-M   'P 1'
#
loop_
_entity.id
_entity.type
_entity.pdbx_description
1 polymer ?
#
loop_
_entity_poly.entity_id
_entity_poly.type
_entity_poly.pdbx_seq_one_letter_code
_entity_poly.pdbx_strand_id
1 'polypeptide(L)'
;MARKHAKWQIGGFVAGAIAWFLCIVSMGLPQWRVWFFQDPMDSKHGMTLVGMWKTCIYHQESNSTFNRMCYKYTYQDDFIPLDIRVAQHLLLIASFLGIIATISVIIALWKLNSGRLRKKATFNPFRLPGILNIIASSFVFLSILYNYLSIIRKDGIAFPPSFHTPSFPDHQKIGTALAMATLSCFLFLVGGIIPLSFTLPPRSRVRYTI
;
A
#
# COMPACT_ATOMS: atom_id res chain seq x y z
N MET A 1 11.59 32.35 8.02
CA MET A 1 11.03 31.61 6.86
C MET A 1 11.65 30.21 6.69
N ALA A 2 12.98 30.06 6.63
CA ALA A 2 13.66 28.76 6.43
C ALA A 2 13.28 27.62 7.41
N ARG A 3 13.08 27.92 8.71
CA ARG A 3 12.66 26.94 9.73
C ARG A 3 11.28 26.33 9.48
N LYS A 4 10.37 27.06 8.81
CA LYS A 4 9.02 26.58 8.45
C LYS A 4 9.10 25.55 7.33
N HIS A 5 9.88 25.81 6.28
CA HIS A 5 10.08 24.89 5.15
C HIS A 5 10.71 23.56 5.59
N ALA A 6 11.66 23.61 6.53
CA ALA A 6 12.27 22.39 7.09
C ALA A 6 11.25 21.49 7.81
N LYS A 7 10.31 22.06 8.59
CA LYS A 7 9.25 21.30 9.27
C LYS A 7 8.34 20.58 8.28
N TRP A 8 7.94 21.26 7.20
CA TRP A 8 7.11 20.65 6.15
C TRP A 8 7.84 19.52 5.44
N GLN A 9 9.11 19.68 5.09
CA GLN A 9 9.93 18.62 4.47
C GLN A 9 10.04 17.38 5.37
N ILE A 10 10.25 17.55 6.68
CA ILE A 10 10.25 16.45 7.65
C ILE A 10 8.88 15.80 7.74
N GLY A 11 7.80 16.60 7.78
CA GLY A 11 6.43 16.09 7.79
C GLY A 11 6.11 15.24 6.56
N GLY A 12 6.52 15.68 5.36
CA GLY A 12 6.37 14.90 4.13
C GLY A 12 7.16 13.59 4.15
N PHE A 13 8.38 13.59 4.69
CA PHE A 13 9.17 12.38 4.87
C PHE A 13 8.50 11.38 5.82
N VAL A 14 8.04 11.85 6.99
CA VAL A 14 7.35 11.00 7.97
C VAL A 14 6.08 10.42 7.37
N ALA A 15 5.29 11.22 6.64
CA ALA A 15 4.12 10.74 5.93
C ALA A 15 4.46 9.63 4.92
N GLY A 16 5.49 9.82 4.09
CA GLY A 16 5.93 8.81 3.13
C GLY A 16 6.44 7.51 3.78
N ALA A 17 7.16 7.60 4.89
CA ALA A 17 7.64 6.43 5.62
C ALA A 17 6.50 5.63 6.26
N ILE A 18 5.52 6.31 6.87
CA ILE A 18 4.30 5.67 7.41
C ILE A 18 3.49 5.04 6.26
N ALA A 19 3.37 5.74 5.13
CA ALA A 19 2.68 5.23 3.95
C ALA A 19 3.29 3.90 3.48
N TRP A 20 4.61 3.85 3.34
CA TRP A 20 5.34 2.65 2.95
C TRP A 20 5.13 1.48 3.92
N PHE A 21 5.20 1.73 5.22
CA PHE A 21 4.93 0.70 6.23
C PHE A 21 3.49 0.17 6.12
N LEU A 22 2.50 1.06 6.04
CA LEU A 22 1.10 0.68 5.88
C LEU A 22 0.84 -0.10 4.58
N CYS A 23 1.55 0.23 3.49
CA CYS A 23 1.47 -0.49 2.21
C CYS A 23 1.92 -1.95 2.38
N ILE A 24 3.08 -2.18 3.02
CA ILE A 24 3.59 -3.52 3.29
C ILE A 24 2.64 -4.32 4.18
N VAL A 25 2.18 -3.71 5.27
CA VAL A 25 1.26 -4.38 6.22
C VAL A 25 -0.06 -4.72 5.54
N SER A 26 -0.66 -3.76 4.83
CA SER A 26 -1.89 -3.97 4.07
C SER A 26 -1.73 -5.10 3.06
N MET A 27 -0.65 -5.08 2.28
CA MET A 27 -0.36 -6.12 1.29
C MET A 27 -0.30 -7.53 1.93
N GLY A 28 0.29 -7.69 3.12
CA GLY A 28 0.41 -8.99 3.80
C GLY A 28 -0.85 -9.52 4.50
N LEU A 29 -1.89 -8.68 4.66
CA LEU A 29 -3.12 -9.06 5.36
C LEU A 29 -4.13 -9.75 4.43
N PRO A 30 -4.92 -10.72 4.93
CA PRO A 30 -5.94 -11.41 4.14
C PRO A 30 -7.23 -10.58 3.98
N GLN A 31 -7.32 -9.40 4.58
CA GLN A 31 -8.57 -8.65 4.73
C GLN A 31 -8.71 -7.56 3.66
N TRP A 32 -8.49 -7.88 2.38
CA TRP A 32 -8.72 -6.92 1.29
C TRP A 32 -10.19 -6.90 0.88
N ARG A 33 -10.79 -8.08 0.72
CA ARG A 33 -12.23 -8.26 0.58
C ARG A 33 -12.71 -9.40 1.46
N VAL A 34 -13.90 -9.21 2.03
CA VAL A 34 -14.53 -10.16 2.96
C VAL A 34 -15.74 -10.75 2.30
N TRP A 35 -15.77 -12.06 2.18
CA TRP A 35 -16.84 -12.83 1.57
C TRP A 35 -17.68 -13.51 2.66
N PHE A 36 -18.99 -13.41 2.52
CA PHE A 36 -19.95 -14.13 3.33
C PHE A 36 -20.75 -15.05 2.41
N PHE A 37 -20.93 -16.28 2.84
CA PHE A 37 -21.75 -17.27 2.15
C PHE A 37 -22.44 -18.18 3.14
N GLN A 38 -23.54 -18.78 2.71
CA GLN A 38 -24.18 -19.86 3.44
C GLN A 38 -23.79 -21.19 2.81
N ASP A 39 -23.35 -22.15 3.62
CA ASP A 39 -23.03 -23.48 3.14
C ASP A 39 -24.34 -24.20 2.74
N PRO A 40 -24.51 -24.62 1.48
CA PRO A 40 -25.74 -25.26 1.01
C PRO A 40 -26.01 -26.61 1.69
N MET A 41 -24.99 -27.29 2.22
CA MET A 41 -25.16 -28.63 2.81
C MET A 41 -25.55 -28.58 4.29
N ASP A 42 -25.05 -27.59 5.03
CA ASP A 42 -25.12 -27.57 6.50
C ASP A 42 -25.86 -26.34 7.06
N SER A 43 -26.34 -25.42 6.21
CA SER A 43 -26.98 -24.14 6.61
C SER A 43 -26.11 -23.25 7.50
N LYS A 44 -24.80 -23.55 7.61
CA LYS A 44 -23.83 -22.80 8.43
C LYS A 44 -23.33 -21.58 7.69
N HIS A 45 -23.03 -20.51 8.41
CA HIS A 45 -22.46 -19.29 7.83
C HIS A 45 -20.94 -19.42 7.72
N GLY A 46 -20.44 -19.34 6.49
CA GLY A 46 -19.02 -19.31 6.17
C GLY A 46 -18.53 -17.89 5.90
N MET A 47 -17.28 -17.62 6.26
CA MET A 47 -16.62 -16.35 5.97
C MET A 47 -15.25 -16.59 5.37
N THR A 48 -15.00 -15.99 4.20
CA THR A 48 -13.70 -16.07 3.52
C THR A 48 -13.07 -14.69 3.41
N LEU A 49 -11.87 -14.55 3.96
CA LEU A 49 -11.02 -13.37 3.87
C LEU A 49 -10.06 -13.54 2.70
N VAL A 50 -10.23 -12.75 1.65
CA VAL A 50 -9.37 -12.79 0.48
C VAL A 50 -8.38 -11.63 0.54
N GLY A 51 -7.09 -11.97 0.61
CA GLY A 51 -5.99 -11.01 0.53
C GLY A 51 -5.22 -11.12 -0.77
N MET A 52 -4.12 -10.38 -0.84
CA MET A 52 -3.25 -10.39 -2.02
C MET A 52 -2.35 -11.63 -2.08
N TRP A 53 -1.90 -12.16 -0.95
CA TRP A 53 -0.95 -13.29 -0.91
C TRP A 53 -1.48 -14.55 -0.24
N LYS A 54 -2.66 -14.46 0.37
CA LYS A 54 -3.28 -15.56 1.10
C LYS A 54 -4.77 -15.33 1.23
N THR A 55 -5.50 -16.43 1.34
CA THR A 55 -6.90 -16.45 1.73
C THR A 55 -7.04 -17.13 3.10
N CYS A 56 -7.98 -16.70 3.93
CA CYS A 56 -8.30 -17.35 5.19
C CYS A 56 -9.80 -17.63 5.27
N ILE A 57 -10.16 -18.87 5.55
CA ILE A 57 -11.53 -19.36 5.56
C ILE A 57 -11.91 -19.68 7.01
N TYR A 58 -13.10 -19.26 7.40
CA TYR A 58 -13.71 -19.55 8.69
C TYR A 58 -14.90 -20.46 8.45
N HIS A 59 -14.82 -21.66 9.02
CA HIS A 59 -15.89 -22.64 9.04
C HIS A 59 -16.44 -22.75 10.45
N GLN A 60 -17.77 -22.77 10.58
CA GLN A 60 -18.44 -23.02 11.85
C GLN A 60 -18.51 -24.54 12.03
N GLU A 61 -17.92 -25.08 13.10
CA GLU A 61 -17.81 -26.54 13.27
C GLU A 61 -18.96 -27.09 14.13
N SER A 62 -19.23 -26.50 15.30
CA SER A 62 -20.41 -26.70 16.18
C SER A 62 -20.22 -25.82 17.44
N ASN A 63 -21.26 -25.48 18.21
CA ASN A 63 -21.14 -24.77 19.51
C ASN A 63 -20.26 -23.49 19.50
N SER A 64 -20.37 -22.65 18.47
CA SER A 64 -19.65 -21.36 18.37
C SER A 64 -18.11 -21.46 18.23
N THR A 65 -17.53 -22.65 18.05
CA THR A 65 -16.12 -22.78 17.67
C THR A 65 -15.96 -22.59 16.16
N PHE A 66 -15.10 -21.64 15.80
CA PHE A 66 -14.71 -21.37 14.42
C PHE A 66 -13.33 -21.96 14.16
N ASN A 67 -13.22 -22.81 13.14
CA ASN A 67 -11.93 -23.25 12.64
C ASN A 67 -11.44 -22.26 11.58
N ARG A 68 -10.22 -21.74 11.75
CA ARG A 68 -9.59 -20.80 10.83
C ARG A 68 -8.46 -21.48 10.08
N MET A 69 -8.67 -21.72 8.78
CA MET A 69 -7.62 -22.22 7.89
C MET A 69 -7.14 -21.11 6.96
N CYS A 70 -5.83 -20.90 6.87
CA CYS A 70 -5.24 -19.90 5.99
C CYS A 70 -4.35 -20.57 4.94
N TYR A 71 -4.63 -20.30 3.67
CA TYR A 71 -3.90 -20.82 2.52
C TYR A 71 -3.12 -19.69 1.87
N LYS A 72 -1.80 -19.88 1.77
CA LYS A 72 -0.93 -18.97 1.03
C LYS A 72 -1.00 -19.31 -0.45
N TYR A 73 -1.01 -18.28 -1.28
CA TYR A 73 -0.95 -18.44 -2.73
C TYR A 73 0.44 -18.90 -3.16
N THR A 74 0.47 -19.92 -4.00
CA THR A 74 1.66 -20.45 -4.65
C THR A 74 1.63 -20.05 -6.12
N TYR A 75 2.80 -19.96 -6.77
CA TYR A 75 2.89 -19.55 -8.18
C TYR A 75 2.12 -20.47 -9.15
N GLN A 76 1.89 -21.72 -8.74
CA GLN A 76 1.16 -22.75 -9.50
C GLN A 76 -0.37 -22.66 -9.33
N ASP A 77 -0.87 -21.74 -8.51
CA ASP A 77 -2.31 -21.60 -8.26
C ASP A 77 -2.98 -20.84 -9.42
N ASP A 78 -3.62 -21.59 -10.32
CA ASP A 78 -4.32 -21.03 -11.49
C ASP A 78 -5.67 -20.38 -11.15
N PHE A 79 -6.20 -20.63 -9.94
CA PHE A 79 -7.48 -20.05 -9.51
C PHE A 79 -7.39 -18.57 -9.12
N ILE A 80 -6.18 -18.00 -9.06
CA ILE A 80 -5.99 -16.60 -8.67
C ILE A 80 -6.43 -15.67 -9.81
N PRO A 81 -7.46 -14.84 -9.59
CA PRO A 81 -7.94 -13.89 -10.58
C PRO A 81 -6.88 -12.89 -11.04
N LEU A 82 -7.05 -12.40 -12.28
CA LEU A 82 -6.13 -11.42 -12.88
C LEU A 82 -6.07 -10.10 -12.08
N ASP A 83 -7.19 -9.64 -11.51
CA ASP A 83 -7.23 -8.43 -10.67
C ASP A 83 -6.30 -8.53 -9.46
N ILE A 84 -6.30 -9.68 -8.77
CA ILE A 84 -5.38 -9.92 -7.65
C ILE A 84 -3.93 -9.96 -8.14
N ARG A 85 -3.66 -10.66 -9.24
CA ARG A 85 -2.29 -10.77 -9.79
C ARG A 85 -1.75 -9.40 -10.18
N VAL A 86 -2.53 -8.57 -10.86
CA VAL A 86 -2.14 -7.20 -11.21
C VAL A 86 -1.93 -6.36 -9.95
N ALA A 87 -2.83 -6.43 -8.98
CA ALA A 87 -2.70 -5.71 -7.72
C ALA A 87 -1.45 -6.10 -6.92
N GLN A 88 -1.07 -7.39 -6.88
CA GLN A 88 0.17 -7.88 -6.26
C GLN A 88 1.40 -7.17 -6.84
N HIS A 89 1.51 -7.13 -8.17
CA HIS A 89 2.66 -6.52 -8.85
C HIS A 89 2.71 -5.01 -8.61
N LEU A 90 1.57 -4.33 -8.73
CA LEU A 90 1.47 -2.89 -8.46
C LEU A 90 1.87 -2.54 -7.02
N LEU A 91 1.40 -3.31 -6.02
CA LEU A 91 1.74 -3.10 -4.62
C LEU A 91 3.22 -3.39 -4.32
N LEU A 92 3.81 -4.41 -4.95
CA LEU A 92 5.23 -4.68 -4.85
C LEU A 92 6.06 -3.52 -5.41
N ILE A 93 5.74 -3.07 -6.64
CA ILE A 93 6.44 -1.95 -7.27
C ILE A 93 6.28 -0.69 -6.41
N ALA A 94 5.08 -0.39 -5.91
CA ALA A 94 4.85 0.74 -5.01
C ALA A 94 5.70 0.64 -3.73
N SER A 95 5.82 -0.56 -3.16
CA SER A 95 6.64 -0.80 -1.96
C SER A 95 8.13 -0.60 -2.23
N PHE A 96 8.63 -1.04 -3.40
CA PHE A 96 10.00 -0.77 -3.85
C PHE A 96 10.26 0.72 -4.08
N LEU A 97 9.33 1.44 -4.70
CA LEU A 97 9.45 2.88 -4.87
C LEU A 97 9.45 3.62 -3.53
N GLY A 98 8.61 3.21 -2.58
CA GLY A 98 8.55 3.78 -1.23
C GLY A 98 9.85 3.63 -0.44
N ILE A 99 10.50 2.47 -0.51
CA ILE A 99 11.80 2.29 0.16
C ILE A 99 12.91 3.11 -0.52
N ILE A 100 12.94 3.17 -1.86
CA ILE A 100 13.92 3.99 -2.61
C ILE A 100 13.71 5.49 -2.28
N ALA A 101 12.47 5.95 -2.19
CA ALA A 101 12.15 7.32 -1.78
C ALA A 101 12.66 7.61 -0.36
N THR A 102 12.41 6.69 0.58
CA THR A 102 12.86 6.80 1.98
C THR A 102 14.40 6.88 2.07
N ILE A 103 15.12 5.99 1.39
CA ILE A 103 16.60 5.99 1.33
C ILE A 103 17.11 7.29 0.71
N SER A 104 16.49 7.77 -0.36
CA SER A 104 16.86 9.01 -1.03
C SER A 104 16.77 10.23 -0.09
N VAL A 105 15.73 10.30 0.75
CA VAL A 105 15.60 11.35 1.77
C VAL A 105 16.69 11.23 2.84
N ILE A 106 17.00 10.02 3.31
CA ILE A 106 18.07 9.81 4.31
C ILE A 106 19.41 10.29 3.75
N ILE A 107 19.74 9.94 2.50
CA ILE A 107 20.97 10.39 1.83
C ILE A 107 20.97 11.92 1.68
N ALA A 108 19.83 12.52 1.29
CA ALA A 108 19.69 13.97 1.18
C ALA A 108 19.97 14.68 2.51
N LEU A 109 19.35 14.20 3.60
CA LEU A 109 19.55 14.73 4.95
C LEU A 109 20.99 14.56 5.43
N TRP A 110 21.61 13.41 5.18
CA TRP A 110 23.00 13.15 5.57
C TRP A 110 23.98 14.09 4.85
N LYS A 111 23.80 14.31 3.54
CA LYS A 111 24.61 15.25 2.75
C LYS A 111 24.41 16.70 3.16
N LEU A 112 23.20 17.08 3.58
CA LEU A 112 22.89 18.40 4.13
C LEU A 112 23.58 18.61 5.48
N ASN A 113 23.49 17.63 6.39
CA ASN A 113 24.12 17.72 7.71
C ASN A 113 25.65 17.72 7.63
N SER A 114 26.23 16.96 6.70
CA SER A 114 27.68 16.90 6.47
C SER A 114 28.25 18.12 5.73
N GLY A 115 27.43 19.13 5.41
CA GLY A 115 27.85 20.34 4.69
C GLY A 115 28.27 20.15 3.23
N ARG A 116 28.28 18.90 2.71
CA ARG A 116 28.73 18.55 1.34
C ARG A 116 27.80 19.08 0.25
N LEU A 117 26.51 19.30 0.55
CA LEU A 117 25.55 19.82 -0.43
C LEU A 117 25.80 21.30 -0.80
N ARG A 118 26.55 22.04 0.03
CA ARG A 118 26.73 23.50 -0.07
C ARG A 118 27.61 23.96 -1.25
N LYS A 119 28.27 23.04 -1.96
CA LYS A 119 29.25 23.36 -3.02
C LYS A 119 28.81 23.08 -4.46
N LYS A 120 27.75 22.29 -4.72
CA LYS A 120 27.46 21.80 -6.10
C LYS A 120 25.99 21.61 -6.52
N ALA A 121 24.98 21.91 -5.69
CA ALA A 121 23.61 21.50 -6.01
C ALA A 121 22.78 22.57 -6.76
N THR A 122 22.59 22.39 -8.07
CA THR A 122 21.62 23.13 -8.91
C THR A 122 20.19 22.56 -8.76
N PHE A 123 20.01 21.42 -8.08
CA PHE A 123 18.76 20.66 -8.00
C PHE A 123 18.31 20.39 -6.55
N ASN A 124 17.00 20.50 -6.26
CA ASN A 124 16.43 20.21 -4.94
C ASN A 124 16.55 18.69 -4.63
N PRO A 125 17.32 18.28 -3.60
CA PRO A 125 17.52 16.86 -3.29
C PRO A 125 16.24 16.14 -2.85
N PHE A 126 15.18 16.87 -2.45
CA PHE A 126 13.89 16.30 -2.06
C PHE A 126 12.92 16.10 -3.23
N ARG A 127 13.27 16.53 -4.45
CA ARG A 127 12.40 16.40 -5.63
C ARG A 127 12.23 14.95 -6.09
N LEU A 128 13.32 14.20 -6.16
CA LEU A 128 13.31 12.78 -6.54
C LEU A 128 12.41 11.93 -5.62
N PRO A 129 12.59 11.93 -4.29
CA PRO A 129 11.73 11.15 -3.40
C PRO A 129 10.27 11.59 -3.46
N GLY A 130 9.99 12.88 -3.67
CA GLY A 130 8.64 13.38 -3.87
C GLY A 130 7.95 12.76 -5.09
N ILE A 131 8.64 12.70 -6.24
CA ILE A 131 8.13 12.08 -7.46
C ILE A 131 7.90 10.58 -7.25
N LEU A 132 8.86 9.87 -6.62
CA LEU A 132 8.74 8.44 -6.35
C LEU A 132 7.53 8.12 -5.46
N ASN A 133 7.25 8.93 -4.44
CA ASN A 133 6.07 8.79 -3.59
C ASN A 133 4.76 9.01 -4.36
N ILE A 134 4.71 9.95 -5.31
CA ILE A 134 3.52 10.14 -6.17
C ILE A 134 3.29 8.93 -7.06
N ILE A 135 4.34 8.40 -7.71
CA ILE A 135 4.23 7.20 -8.55
C ILE A 135 3.78 6.00 -7.70
N ALA A 136 4.34 5.81 -6.51
CA ALA A 136 3.90 4.78 -5.58
C ALA A 136 2.42 4.93 -5.22
N SER A 137 1.97 6.16 -4.91
CA SER A 137 0.56 6.45 -4.65
C SER A 137 -0.35 6.03 -5.81
N SER A 138 0.04 6.31 -7.06
CA SER A 138 -0.76 5.93 -8.24
C SER A 138 -0.90 4.42 -8.39
N PHE A 139 0.15 3.65 -8.12
CA PHE A 139 0.08 2.19 -8.15
C PHE A 139 -0.78 1.61 -7.02
N VAL A 140 -0.66 2.13 -5.79
CA VAL A 140 -1.53 1.72 -4.68
C VAL A 140 -3.00 2.06 -5.00
N PHE A 141 -3.26 3.25 -5.54
CA PHE A 141 -4.61 3.67 -5.95
C PHE A 141 -5.19 2.73 -7.00
N LEU A 142 -4.41 2.35 -8.01
CA LEU A 142 -4.85 1.43 -9.06
C LEU A 142 -5.18 0.04 -8.49
N SER A 143 -4.37 -0.48 -7.56
CA SER A 143 -4.68 -1.73 -6.85
C SER A 143 -5.97 -1.65 -6.03
N ILE A 144 -6.21 -0.53 -5.35
CA ILE A 144 -7.45 -0.27 -4.61
C ILE A 144 -8.63 -0.27 -5.57
N LEU A 145 -8.51 0.42 -6.71
CA LEU A 145 -9.57 0.55 -7.70
C LEU A 145 -9.95 -0.81 -8.30
N TYR A 146 -8.98 -1.63 -8.70
CA TYR A 146 -9.25 -2.98 -9.20
C TYR A 146 -9.99 -3.84 -8.17
N ASN A 147 -9.51 -3.86 -6.92
CA ASN A 147 -10.16 -4.62 -5.86
C ASN A 147 -11.58 -4.09 -5.57
N TYR A 148 -11.76 -2.77 -5.56
CA TYR A 148 -13.07 -2.14 -5.33
C TYR A 148 -14.07 -2.45 -6.44
N LEU A 149 -13.65 -2.39 -7.71
CA LEU A 149 -14.49 -2.78 -8.85
C LEU A 149 -14.90 -4.25 -8.77
N SER A 150 -13.99 -5.12 -8.34
CA SER A 150 -14.28 -6.55 -8.16
C SER A 150 -15.32 -6.81 -7.05
N ILE A 151 -15.26 -6.04 -5.95
CA ILE A 151 -16.27 -6.10 -4.88
C ILE A 151 -17.64 -5.67 -5.40
N ILE A 152 -17.72 -4.56 -6.15
CA ILE A 152 -19.00 -4.05 -6.69
C ILE A 152 -19.62 -5.03 -7.69
N ARG A 153 -18.80 -5.63 -8.55
CA ARG A 153 -19.25 -6.61 -9.56
C ARG A 153 -19.56 -7.98 -8.97
N LYS A 154 -19.22 -8.19 -7.69
CA LYS A 154 -19.28 -9.49 -7.01
C LYS A 154 -18.52 -10.58 -7.77
N ASP A 155 -17.35 -10.24 -8.31
CA ASP A 155 -16.58 -11.21 -9.09
C ASP A 155 -16.23 -12.42 -8.21
N GLY A 156 -16.38 -13.60 -8.80
CA GLY A 156 -16.11 -14.88 -8.17
C GLY A 156 -14.64 -15.31 -8.26
N ILE A 157 -14.30 -16.35 -7.52
CA ILE A 157 -13.00 -17.02 -7.49
C ILE A 157 -13.32 -18.50 -7.46
N ALA A 158 -12.88 -19.24 -8.46
CA ALA A 158 -13.07 -20.69 -8.51
C ALA A 158 -12.11 -21.38 -7.54
N PHE A 159 -12.38 -21.26 -6.23
CA PHE A 159 -11.56 -21.90 -5.20
C PHE A 159 -11.50 -23.42 -5.40
N PRO A 160 -10.37 -24.07 -5.08
CA PRO A 160 -10.28 -25.52 -5.12
C PRO A 160 -11.35 -26.18 -4.24
N PRO A 161 -11.88 -27.36 -4.64
CA PRO A 161 -12.90 -28.07 -3.86
C PRO A 161 -12.51 -28.33 -2.39
N SER A 162 -11.22 -28.47 -2.11
CA SER A 162 -10.69 -28.68 -0.75
C SER A 162 -10.97 -27.53 0.21
N PHE A 163 -11.32 -26.34 -0.29
CA PHE A 163 -11.56 -25.16 0.53
C PHE A 163 -13.01 -25.08 1.03
N HIS A 164 -13.91 -25.91 0.47
CA HIS A 164 -15.35 -25.91 0.81
C HIS A 164 -15.95 -24.50 0.75
N THR A 165 -15.51 -23.69 -0.21
CA THR A 165 -15.94 -22.30 -0.40
C THR A 165 -16.61 -22.18 -1.77
N PRO A 166 -17.80 -21.57 -1.88
CA PRO A 166 -18.48 -21.42 -3.16
C PRO A 166 -17.69 -20.48 -4.08
N SER A 167 -17.86 -20.67 -5.39
CA SER A 167 -17.20 -19.85 -6.41
C SER A 167 -17.64 -18.39 -6.40
N PHE A 168 -18.85 -18.12 -5.88
CA PHE A 168 -19.42 -16.78 -5.76
C PHE A 168 -19.88 -16.54 -4.33
N PRO A 169 -19.68 -15.33 -3.79
CA PRO A 169 -20.19 -14.96 -2.48
C PRO A 169 -21.61 -14.39 -2.56
N ASP A 170 -22.40 -14.62 -1.51
CA ASP A 170 -23.73 -14.00 -1.37
C ASP A 170 -23.59 -12.49 -1.12
N HIS A 171 -22.68 -12.15 -0.21
CA HIS A 171 -22.36 -10.78 0.18
C HIS A 171 -20.85 -10.55 0.25
N GLN A 172 -20.40 -9.40 -0.25
CA GLN A 172 -19.02 -8.95 -0.12
C GLN A 172 -18.95 -7.64 0.67
N LYS A 173 -17.92 -7.49 1.50
CA LYS A 173 -17.61 -6.25 2.22
C LYS A 173 -16.15 -5.85 2.04
N ILE A 174 -15.90 -4.55 2.16
CA ILE A 174 -14.55 -4.00 2.21
C ILE A 174 -13.87 -4.51 3.48
N GLY A 175 -12.65 -5.03 3.34
CA GLY A 175 -11.85 -5.44 4.47
C GLY A 175 -10.94 -4.33 5.00
N THR A 176 -10.43 -4.54 6.21
CA THR A 176 -9.54 -3.60 6.93
C THR A 176 -8.22 -3.34 6.20
N ALA A 177 -7.67 -4.33 5.49
CA ALA A 177 -6.44 -4.17 4.73
C ALA A 177 -6.63 -3.17 3.58
N LEU A 178 -7.79 -3.19 2.91
CA LEU A 178 -8.11 -2.19 1.88
C LEU A 178 -8.15 -0.79 2.49
N ALA A 179 -8.75 -0.62 3.67
CA ALA A 179 -8.72 0.66 4.39
C ALA A 179 -7.28 1.11 4.72
N MET A 180 -6.41 0.19 5.16
CA MET A 180 -4.99 0.51 5.37
C MET A 180 -4.27 0.92 4.07
N ALA A 181 -4.59 0.28 2.94
CA ALA A 181 -4.06 0.67 1.64
C ALA A 181 -4.53 2.07 1.24
N THR A 182 -5.80 2.42 1.50
CA THR A 182 -6.33 3.75 1.20
C THR A 182 -5.62 4.84 2.00
N LEU A 183 -5.39 4.60 3.30
CA LEU A 183 -4.62 5.50 4.15
C LEU A 183 -3.17 5.63 3.66
N SER A 184 -2.54 4.50 3.31
CA SER A 184 -1.20 4.47 2.73
C SER A 184 -1.12 5.30 1.44
N CYS A 185 -2.07 5.12 0.51
CA CYS A 185 -2.16 5.88 -0.73
C CYS A 185 -2.22 7.39 -0.47
N PHE A 186 -3.10 7.82 0.43
CA PHE A 186 -3.22 9.23 0.80
C PHE A 186 -1.91 9.80 1.37
N LEU A 187 -1.27 9.06 2.29
CA LEU A 187 -0.02 9.48 2.91
C LEU A 187 1.15 9.50 1.92
N PHE A 188 1.20 8.58 0.95
CA PHE A 188 2.18 8.64 -0.14
C PHE A 188 1.98 9.90 -0.98
N LEU A 189 0.74 10.23 -1.34
CA LEU A 189 0.43 11.43 -2.10
C LEU A 189 0.85 12.71 -1.34
N VAL A 190 0.48 12.81 -0.06
CA VAL A 190 0.88 13.94 0.81
C VAL A 190 2.40 14.01 0.96
N GLY A 191 3.05 12.87 1.21
CA GLY A 191 4.50 12.74 1.30
C GLY A 191 5.24 13.02 -0.01
N GLY A 192 4.54 13.01 -1.15
CA GLY A 192 5.05 13.39 -2.46
C GLY A 192 4.86 14.88 -2.78
N ILE A 193 3.67 15.42 -2.51
CA ILE A 193 3.29 16.81 -2.82
C ILE A 193 4.06 17.80 -1.94
N ILE A 194 4.15 17.57 -0.63
CA ILE A 194 4.79 18.52 0.30
C ILE A 194 6.24 18.83 -0.09
N PRO A 195 7.12 17.84 -0.36
CA PRO A 195 8.48 18.10 -0.79
C PRO A 195 8.62 18.88 -2.10
N LEU A 196 7.67 18.70 -3.02
CA LEU A 196 7.62 19.38 -4.32
C LEU A 196 7.10 20.82 -4.21
N SER A 197 6.12 21.07 -3.36
CA SER A 197 5.54 22.40 -3.16
C SER A 197 6.44 23.31 -2.32
N PHE A 198 7.14 22.78 -1.32
CA PHE A 198 7.98 23.56 -0.41
C PHE A 198 9.47 23.37 -0.70
N THR A 199 9.89 23.57 -1.95
CA THR A 199 11.30 23.59 -2.34
C THR A 199 12.06 24.59 -1.45
N LEU A 200 13.04 24.14 -0.67
CA LEU A 200 13.95 25.11 -0.02
C LEU A 200 14.70 25.84 -1.14
N PRO A 201 14.62 27.18 -1.23
CA PRO A 201 15.42 27.90 -2.20
C PRO A 201 16.91 27.65 -1.90
N PRO A 202 17.75 27.37 -2.92
CA PRO A 202 19.18 27.34 -2.71
C PRO A 202 19.58 28.71 -2.15
N ARG A 203 20.24 28.72 -0.98
CA ARG A 203 20.68 29.95 -0.32
C ARG A 203 21.62 30.68 -1.28
N SER A 204 21.14 31.77 -1.90
CA SER A 204 21.99 32.64 -2.72
C SER A 204 23.13 33.13 -1.84
N ARG A 205 24.38 32.88 -2.26
CA ARG A 205 25.51 33.55 -1.64
C ARG A 205 25.39 35.02 -2.03
N VAL A 206 24.98 35.87 -1.09
CA VAL A 206 25.34 37.29 -1.15
C VAL A 206 26.86 37.30 -1.08
N ARG A 207 27.49 37.57 -2.23
CA ARG A 207 28.93 37.74 -2.38
C ARG A 207 29.25 39.08 -1.71
N TYR A 208 29.81 39.06 -0.50
CA TYR A 208 30.55 40.22 -0.01
C TYR A 208 31.83 40.29 -0.85
N THR A 209 31.83 41.12 -1.88
CA THR A 209 33.06 41.66 -2.46
C THR A 209 33.57 42.72 -1.49
N ILE A 210 34.75 42.47 -0.92
CA ILE A 210 35.65 43.51 -0.42
C ILE A 210 36.60 43.81 -1.58
#